data_AF-A0AA39XHB7-F1
#
_entry.id   AF-A0AA39XHB7-F1
#
_cell.length_a   1.000
_cell.length_b   1.000
_cell.length_c   1.000
_cell.angle_alpha   90.00
_cell.angle_beta   90.00
_cell.angle_gamma   90.00
#
_symmetry.space_group_name_H-M   'P 1'
#
loop_
_entity.id
_entity.type
_entity.pdbx_description
1 polymer ?
#
loop_
_entity_poly.entity_id
_entity_poly.type
_entity_poly.pdbx_seq_one_letter_code
_entity_poly.pdbx_strand_id
1 'polypeptide(L)'
;MSSMFFVSARDKTTAEFLHRRIISGSGLLKQSPLYLLAFVLDERLDRYWAWLDGLRRQISEIETVTGMVPDGWRMHVRPEDIRRLKKPVARLKQLHGSQIQLSHLVIVLKFLLRLGTFCVEATTAVEELRGGLGLPKTKKSHEKMLFEHTEFFISRLESAQDKAQEVIERHQIQVNVV
;
A
#
# COMPACT_ATOMS: atom_id res chain seq x y z
N MET A 1 -34.01 -2.44 8.35
CA MET A 1 -33.56 -3.29 7.23
C MET A 1 -32.28 -3.98 7.64
N SER A 2 -32.22 -5.31 7.54
CA SER A 2 -30.99 -6.07 7.75
C SER A 2 -30.28 -6.20 6.40
N SER A 3 -29.11 -5.57 6.27
CA SER A 3 -28.27 -5.69 5.06
C SER A 3 -27.40 -6.93 5.20
N MET A 4 -27.43 -7.81 4.19
CA MET A 4 -26.58 -9.00 4.11
C MET A 4 -25.44 -8.71 3.13
N PHE A 5 -24.20 -8.88 3.57
CA PHE A 5 -23.00 -8.68 2.76
C PHE A 5 -22.29 -10.02 2.57
N PHE A 6 -22.02 -10.39 1.31
CA PHE A 6 -21.18 -11.54 0.98
C PHE A 6 -19.79 -11.01 0.60
N VAL A 7 -18.77 -11.44 1.34
CA VAL A 7 -17.39 -11.06 1.06
C VAL A 7 -16.57 -12.32 0.84
N SER A 8 -15.87 -12.33 -0.29
CA SER A 8 -14.91 -13.37 -0.65
C SER A 8 -13.52 -12.75 -0.76
N ALA A 9 -12.52 -13.50 -0.33
CA ALA A 9 -11.12 -13.10 -0.41
C ALA A 9 -10.25 -14.28 -0.82
N ARG A 10 -9.14 -13.97 -1.49
CA ARG A 10 -8.20 -14.98 -1.99
C ARG A 10 -7.47 -15.74 -0.88
N ASP A 11 -7.26 -15.10 0.26
CA ASP A 11 -6.58 -15.70 1.41
C ASP A 11 -7.32 -15.44 2.72
N LYS A 12 -7.10 -16.33 3.68
CA LYS A 12 -7.75 -16.33 5.00
C LYS A 12 -7.48 -15.05 5.79
N THR A 13 -6.26 -14.52 5.72
CA THR A 13 -5.89 -13.28 6.44
C THR A 13 -6.70 -12.09 5.96
N THR A 14 -6.84 -11.93 4.64
CA THR A 14 -7.68 -10.89 4.03
C THR A 14 -9.14 -11.08 4.43
N ALA A 15 -9.66 -12.31 4.37
CA ALA A 15 -11.03 -12.62 4.76
C ALA A 15 -11.31 -12.23 6.23
N GLU A 16 -10.40 -12.58 7.15
CA GLU A 16 -10.51 -12.27 8.57
C GLU A 16 -10.39 -10.77 8.85
N PHE A 17 -9.53 -10.05 8.12
CA PHE A 17 -9.44 -8.60 8.22
C PHE A 17 -10.76 -7.94 7.81
N LEU A 18 -11.26 -8.27 6.61
CA LEU A 18 -12.49 -7.68 6.09
C LEU A 18 -13.69 -8.05 6.96
N HIS A 19 -13.78 -9.30 7.42
CA HIS A 19 -14.85 -9.73 8.32
C HIS A 19 -14.87 -8.91 9.62
N ARG A 20 -13.71 -8.74 10.27
CA ARG A 20 -13.60 -7.90 11.47
C ARG A 20 -13.97 -6.44 11.18
N ARG A 21 -13.50 -5.89 10.06
CA ARG A 21 -13.83 -4.51 9.65
C ARG A 21 -15.31 -4.32 9.37
N ILE A 22 -15.97 -5.27 8.71
CA ILE A 22 -17.41 -5.22 8.42
C ILE A 22 -18.24 -5.28 9.72
N ILE A 23 -17.87 -6.15 10.66
CA ILE A 23 -18.56 -6.23 11.96
C ILE A 23 -18.40 -4.92 12.71
N SER A 24 -17.16 -4.45 12.88
CA SER A 24 -16.85 -3.23 13.63
C SER A 24 -17.41 -1.95 12.97
N GLY A 25 -17.47 -1.94 11.64
CA GLY A 25 -17.95 -0.83 10.81
C GLY A 25 -19.41 -0.97 10.37
N SER A 26 -20.17 -1.88 10.97
CA SER A 26 -21.57 -2.14 10.58
C SER A 26 -22.46 -0.90 10.65
N GLY A 27 -22.17 0.04 11.56
CA GLY A 27 -22.83 1.34 11.63
C GLY A 27 -22.62 2.19 10.38
N LEU A 28 -21.39 2.22 9.85
CA LEU A 28 -21.05 2.95 8.62
C LEU A 28 -21.68 2.28 7.39
N LEU A 29 -21.64 0.95 7.31
CA LEU A 29 -22.26 0.19 6.22
C LEU A 29 -23.78 0.35 6.15
N LYS A 30 -24.44 0.56 7.30
CA LYS A 30 -25.88 0.90 7.36
C LYS A 30 -26.17 2.29 6.81
N GLN A 31 -25.22 3.22 6.90
CA GLN A 31 -25.36 4.58 6.37
C GLN A 31 -25.08 4.62 4.87
N SER A 32 -24.03 3.91 4.42
CA SER A 32 -23.72 3.73 3.01
C SER A 32 -22.96 2.43 2.76
N PRO A 33 -23.37 1.60 1.77
CA PRO A 33 -22.62 0.41 1.40
C PRO A 33 -21.25 0.73 0.79
N LEU A 34 -21.01 1.99 0.37
CA LEU A 34 -19.75 2.44 -0.22
C LEU A 34 -18.57 2.40 0.76
N TYR A 35 -18.84 2.38 2.08
CA TYR A 35 -17.80 2.13 3.09
C TYR A 35 -17.10 0.78 2.92
N LEU A 36 -17.70 -0.17 2.21
CA LEU A 36 -17.01 -1.43 1.87
C LEU A 36 -15.79 -1.18 0.97
N LEU A 37 -15.86 -0.21 0.04
CA LEU A 37 -14.72 0.17 -0.81
C LEU A 37 -13.57 0.72 0.04
N ALA A 38 -13.88 1.57 1.02
CA ALA A 38 -12.89 2.09 1.95
C ALA A 38 -12.23 0.97 2.77
N PHE A 39 -13.01 -0.01 3.26
CA PHE A 39 -12.43 -1.14 4.01
C PHE A 39 -11.53 -2.04 3.16
N VAL A 40 -11.86 -2.22 1.88
CA VAL A 40 -11.00 -2.95 0.93
C VAL A 40 -9.72 -2.17 0.66
N LEU A 41 -9.83 -0.85 0.49
CA LEU A 41 -8.68 0.02 0.27
C LEU A 41 -7.72 0.00 1.48
N ASP A 42 -8.25 0.10 2.70
CA ASP A 42 -7.48 -0.01 3.96
C ASP A 42 -6.68 -1.32 4.02
N GLU A 43 -7.33 -2.45 3.76
CA GLU A 43 -6.69 -3.77 3.78
C GLU A 43 -5.49 -3.85 2.83
N ARG A 44 -5.70 -3.37 1.60
CA ARG A 44 -4.69 -3.39 0.55
C ARG A 44 -3.51 -2.48 0.88
N LEU A 45 -3.79 -1.32 1.46
CA LEU A 45 -2.77 -0.36 1.87
C LEU A 45 -1.93 -0.89 3.03
N ASP A 46 -2.54 -1.44 4.08
CA ASP A 46 -1.80 -1.96 5.24
C ASP A 46 -0.81 -3.06 4.81
N ARG A 47 -1.25 -3.98 3.95
CA ARG A 47 -0.37 -5.00 3.36
C ARG A 47 0.76 -4.40 2.54
N TYR A 48 0.43 -3.40 1.73
CA TYR A 48 1.39 -2.71 0.90
C TYR A 48 2.47 -2.01 1.75
N TRP A 49 2.07 -1.27 2.79
CA TRP A 49 3.01 -0.59 3.69
C TRP A 49 3.94 -1.57 4.40
N ALA A 50 3.39 -2.66 4.92
CA ALA A 50 4.20 -3.70 5.57
C ALA A 50 5.24 -4.30 4.60
N TRP A 51 4.86 -4.54 3.35
CA TRP A 51 5.79 -5.01 2.32
C TRP A 51 6.85 -3.96 1.98
N LEU A 52 6.45 -2.70 1.78
CA LEU A 52 7.36 -1.59 1.45
C LEU A 52 8.38 -1.34 2.55
N ASP A 53 7.96 -1.36 3.82
CA ASP A 53 8.87 -1.20 4.96
C ASP A 53 9.89 -2.35 5.04
N GLY A 54 9.45 -3.57 4.71
CA GLY A 54 10.36 -4.72 4.55
C GLY A 54 11.42 -4.50 3.47
N LEU A 55 11.00 -4.02 2.29
CA LEU A 55 11.92 -3.74 1.18
C LEU A 55 12.89 -2.59 1.51
N ARG A 56 12.39 -1.49 2.09
CA ARG A 56 13.22 -0.37 2.54
C ARG A 56 14.29 -0.82 3.51
N ARG A 57 13.91 -1.63 4.51
CA ARG A 57 14.85 -2.20 5.47
C ARG A 57 15.93 -3.03 4.79
N GLN A 58 15.56 -3.91 3.85
CA GLN A 58 16.52 -4.73 3.12
C GLN A 58 17.53 -3.89 2.34
N ILE A 59 17.08 -2.81 1.69
CA ILE A 59 17.95 -1.89 0.96
C ILE A 59 18.89 -1.16 1.93
N SER A 60 18.36 -0.59 3.01
CA SER A 60 19.16 0.09 4.03
C SER A 60 20.20 -0.83 4.69
N GLU A 61 19.88 -2.12 4.88
CA GLU A 61 20.84 -3.12 5.37
C GLU A 61 21.99 -3.33 4.38
N ILE A 62 21.69 -3.46 3.09
CA ILE A 62 22.72 -3.59 2.04
C ILE A 62 23.61 -2.35 2.03
N GLU A 63 23.01 -1.16 1.97
CA GLU A 63 23.73 0.11 1.88
C GLU A 63 24.62 0.36 3.11
N THR A 64 24.14 -0.05 4.29
CA THR A 64 24.92 0.03 5.53
C THR A 64 26.14 -0.88 5.48
N VAL A 65 25.99 -2.12 5.00
CA VAL A 65 27.11 -3.08 4.94
C VAL A 65 28.14 -2.69 3.87
N THR A 66 27.70 -2.10 2.76
CA THR A 66 28.59 -1.65 1.68
C THR A 66 29.20 -0.27 1.92
N GLY A 67 28.77 0.44 2.98
CA GLY A 67 29.26 1.80 3.29
C GLY A 67 28.72 2.87 2.34
N MET A 68 27.59 2.61 1.68
CA MET A 68 26.97 3.52 0.70
C MET A 68 26.00 4.52 1.35
N VAL A 69 25.77 4.42 2.66
CA VAL A 69 25.09 5.44 3.47
C VAL A 69 26.08 6.22 4.33
N PRO A 70 25.84 7.53 4.56
CA PRO A 70 26.59 8.33 5.52
C PRO A 70 26.60 7.70 6.91
N ASP A 71 27.67 7.94 7.68
CA ASP A 71 27.86 7.29 9.00
C ASP A 71 26.69 7.50 9.96
N GLY A 72 26.07 8.68 9.97
CA GLY A 72 24.91 9.00 10.82
C GLY A 72 23.58 8.35 10.39
N TRP A 73 23.55 7.71 9.20
CA TRP A 73 22.36 7.12 8.60
C TRP A 73 22.44 5.58 8.55
N ARG A 74 23.53 5.01 9.08
CA ARG A 74 23.71 3.56 9.18
C ARG A 74 22.73 2.99 10.17
N MET A 75 22.04 1.93 9.75
CA MET A 75 21.17 1.20 10.65
C MET A 75 21.95 0.14 11.43
N HIS A 76 21.40 -0.30 12.56
CA HIS A 76 21.95 -1.47 13.24
C HIS A 76 21.66 -2.73 12.41
N VAL A 77 22.71 -3.34 11.85
CA VAL A 77 22.63 -4.59 11.09
C VAL A 77 23.13 -5.73 11.95
N ARG A 78 22.42 -6.86 11.96
CA ARG A 78 22.82 -8.03 12.74
C ARG A 78 24.18 -8.57 12.25
N PRO A 79 25.07 -9.04 13.14
CA PRO A 79 26.38 -9.54 12.74
C PRO A 79 26.34 -10.66 11.68
N GLU A 80 25.32 -11.50 11.71
CA GLU A 80 25.09 -12.56 10.73
C GLU A 80 24.81 -12.02 9.33
N ASP A 81 23.98 -10.99 9.23
CA ASP A 81 23.65 -10.33 7.97
C ASP A 81 24.88 -9.61 7.39
N ILE A 82 25.71 -8.99 8.23
CA ILE A 82 27.00 -8.41 7.82
C ILE A 82 27.91 -9.51 7.22
N ARG A 83 28.07 -10.63 7.92
CA ARG A 83 28.89 -11.76 7.43
C ARG A 83 28.37 -12.32 6.11
N ARG A 84 27.04 -12.43 5.95
CA ARG A 84 26.40 -12.89 4.71
C ARG A 84 26.66 -11.92 3.57
N LEU A 85 26.37 -10.63 3.78
CA LEU A 85 26.47 -9.58 2.77
C LEU A 85 27.91 -9.24 2.37
N LYS A 86 28.90 -9.56 3.21
CA LYS A 86 30.31 -9.48 2.81
C LYS A 86 30.66 -10.45 1.66
N LYS A 87 29.96 -11.58 1.52
CA LYS A 87 30.20 -12.54 0.42
C LYS A 87 29.67 -11.99 -0.92
N PRO A 88 30.49 -11.86 -1.98
CA PRO A 88 30.08 -11.23 -3.24
C PRO A 88 28.83 -11.85 -3.88
N VAL A 89 28.77 -13.17 -3.99
CA VAL A 89 27.62 -13.87 -4.60
C VAL A 89 26.33 -13.68 -3.80
N ALA A 90 26.41 -13.70 -2.47
CA ALA A 90 25.24 -13.49 -1.62
C ALA A 90 24.74 -12.04 -1.72
N ARG A 91 25.66 -11.07 -1.79
CA ARG A 91 25.36 -9.66 -1.99
C ARG A 91 24.69 -9.40 -3.34
N LEU A 92 25.25 -9.93 -4.42
CA LEU A 92 24.68 -9.80 -5.77
C LEU A 92 23.28 -10.39 -5.86
N LYS A 93 23.05 -11.58 -5.27
CA LYS A 93 21.71 -12.18 -5.20
C LYS A 93 20.72 -11.29 -4.46
N GLN A 94 21.14 -10.69 -3.34
CA GLN A 94 20.27 -9.81 -2.56
C GLN A 94 19.98 -8.50 -3.30
N LEU A 95 20.99 -7.88 -3.91
CA LEU A 95 20.85 -6.69 -4.76
C LEU A 95 19.88 -6.93 -5.92
N HIS A 96 20.04 -8.04 -6.64
CA HIS A 96 19.17 -8.39 -7.76
C HIS A 96 17.74 -8.71 -7.30
N GLY A 97 17.59 -9.41 -6.18
CA GLY A 97 16.28 -9.68 -5.57
C GLY A 97 15.55 -8.39 -5.19
N SER A 98 16.24 -7.44 -4.55
CA SER A 98 15.68 -6.13 -4.23
C SER A 98 15.33 -5.33 -5.49
N GLN A 99 16.12 -5.41 -6.57
CA GLN A 99 15.81 -4.75 -7.84
C GLN A 99 14.53 -5.28 -8.48
N ILE A 100 14.31 -6.60 -8.46
CA ILE A 100 13.06 -7.21 -8.95
C ILE A 100 11.87 -6.71 -8.13
N GLN A 101 12.01 -6.67 -6.80
CA GLN A 101 10.95 -6.20 -5.91
C GLN A 101 10.64 -4.71 -6.10
N LEU A 102 11.66 -3.87 -6.30
CA LEU A 102 11.51 -2.45 -6.64
C LEU A 102 10.85 -2.24 -8.01
N SER A 103 11.15 -3.09 -9.00
CA SER A 103 10.47 -3.04 -10.29
C SER A 103 8.98 -3.40 -10.15
N HIS A 104 8.67 -4.41 -9.33
CA HIS A 104 7.30 -4.78 -9.00
C HIS A 104 6.57 -3.68 -8.21
N LEU A 105 7.29 -2.94 -7.35
CA LEU A 105 6.75 -1.84 -6.56
C LEU A 105 6.11 -0.76 -7.43
N VAL A 106 6.74 -0.41 -8.55
CA VAL A 106 6.19 0.57 -9.51
C VAL A 106 4.84 0.11 -10.07
N ILE A 107 4.69 -1.18 -10.37
CA ILE A 107 3.45 -1.76 -10.90
C ILE A 107 2.36 -1.73 -9.83
N VAL A 108 2.69 -2.14 -8.61
CA VAL A 108 1.77 -2.17 -7.46
C VAL A 108 1.26 -0.76 -7.14
N LEU A 109 2.15 0.24 -7.10
CA LEU A 109 1.79 1.63 -6.87
C LEU A 109 0.81 2.17 -7.92
N LYS A 110 1.08 1.91 -9.21
CA LYS A 110 0.16 2.29 -10.29
C LYS A 110 -1.22 1.65 -10.13
N PHE A 111 -1.27 0.39 -9.71
CA PHE A 111 -2.54 -0.29 -9.46
C PHE A 111 -3.28 0.31 -8.26
N LEU A 112 -2.59 0.57 -7.15
CA LEU A 112 -3.20 1.14 -5.95
C LEU A 112 -3.72 2.56 -6.19
N LEU A 113 -2.99 3.39 -6.94
CA LEU A 113 -3.46 4.71 -7.35
C LEU A 113 -4.73 4.61 -8.19
N ARG A 114 -4.73 3.73 -9.22
CA ARG A 114 -5.94 3.48 -10.03
C ARG A 114 -7.11 2.98 -9.22
N LEU A 115 -6.86 2.12 -8.22
CA LEU A 115 -7.90 1.64 -7.32
C LEU A 115 -8.48 2.78 -6.46
N GLY A 116 -7.62 3.65 -5.92
CA GLY A 116 -8.06 4.84 -5.19
C GLY A 116 -8.92 5.75 -6.05
N THR A 117 -8.48 6.08 -7.25
CA THR A 117 -9.25 6.87 -8.23
C THR A 117 -10.58 6.20 -8.56
N PHE A 118 -10.58 4.89 -8.82
CA PHE A 118 -11.80 4.12 -9.05
C PHE A 118 -12.78 4.21 -7.87
N CYS A 119 -12.30 4.16 -6.62
CA CYS A 119 -13.18 4.29 -5.45
C CYS A 119 -13.86 5.67 -5.37
N VAL A 120 -13.15 6.74 -5.73
CA VAL A 120 -13.70 8.10 -5.85
C VAL A 120 -14.76 8.15 -6.95
N GLU A 121 -14.44 7.70 -8.16
CA GLU A 121 -15.34 7.70 -9.32
C GLU A 121 -16.59 6.85 -9.08
N ALA A 122 -16.44 5.65 -8.50
CA ALA A 122 -17.55 4.77 -8.18
C ALA A 122 -18.47 5.37 -7.12
N THR A 123 -17.91 6.06 -6.12
CA THR A 123 -18.69 6.76 -5.09
C THR A 123 -19.54 7.85 -5.72
N THR A 124 -18.94 8.69 -6.58
CA THR A 124 -19.65 9.75 -7.32
C THR A 124 -20.77 9.18 -8.19
N ALA A 125 -20.46 8.17 -9.01
CA ALA A 125 -21.43 7.57 -9.93
C ALA A 125 -22.64 6.95 -9.19
N VAL A 126 -22.40 6.30 -8.05
CA VAL A 126 -23.48 5.73 -7.23
C VAL A 126 -24.35 6.83 -6.63
N GLU A 127 -23.78 7.92 -6.13
CA GLU A 127 -24.55 9.05 -5.56
C GLU A 127 -25.36 9.81 -6.63
N GLU A 128 -24.82 9.95 -7.84
CA GLU A 128 -25.54 10.51 -8.99
C GLU A 128 -26.72 9.64 -9.39
N LEU A 129 -26.52 8.32 -9.51
CA LEU A 129 -27.58 7.37 -9.85
C LEU A 129 -28.68 7.36 -8.78
N ARG A 130 -28.31 7.38 -7.49
CA ARG A 130 -29.27 7.51 -6.39
C ARG A 130 -30.12 8.77 -6.54
N GLY A 131 -29.48 9.91 -6.81
CA GLY A 131 -30.17 11.18 -7.05
C GLY A 131 -31.13 11.12 -8.24
N GLY A 132 -30.69 10.52 -9.36
CA GLY A 132 -31.52 10.34 -10.55
C GLY A 132 -32.73 9.42 -10.35
N LEU A 133 -32.62 8.45 -9.44
CA LEU A 133 -33.71 7.55 -9.05
C LEU A 133 -34.62 8.12 -7.94
N GLY A 134 -34.40 9.36 -7.51
CA GLY A 134 -35.14 9.98 -6.40
C GLY A 134 -34.85 9.35 -5.03
N LEU A 135 -33.80 8.53 -4.92
CA LEU A 135 -33.36 7.96 -3.65
C LEU A 135 -32.58 9.01 -2.84
N PRO A 136 -32.69 9.01 -1.51
CA PRO A 136 -31.93 9.92 -0.68
C PRO A 136 -30.44 9.69 -0.88
N LYS A 137 -29.69 10.75 -1.20
CA LYS A 137 -28.23 10.71 -1.25
C LYS A 137 -27.65 10.39 0.12
N THR A 138 -26.42 9.87 0.15
CA THR A 138 -25.67 9.75 1.39
C THR A 138 -25.53 11.13 2.04
N LYS A 139 -25.57 11.18 3.37
CA LYS A 139 -25.39 12.45 4.09
C LYS A 139 -24.03 13.04 3.70
N LYS A 140 -24.00 14.34 3.37
CA LYS A 140 -22.78 15.05 2.96
C LYS A 140 -21.57 14.83 3.89
N SER A 141 -21.79 14.64 5.19
CA SER A 141 -20.70 14.34 6.14
C SER A 141 -20.04 12.98 5.90
N HIS A 142 -20.82 11.96 5.53
CA HIS A 142 -20.32 10.62 5.25
C HIS A 142 -19.67 10.53 3.88
N GLU A 143 -20.28 11.20 2.90
CA GLU A 143 -19.69 11.41 1.58
C GLU A 143 -18.30 12.08 1.71
N LYS A 144 -18.24 13.22 2.39
CA LYS A 144 -16.98 13.94 2.65
C LYS A 144 -15.94 13.05 3.34
N MET A 145 -16.35 12.29 4.36
CA MET A 145 -15.44 11.38 5.06
C MET A 145 -14.85 10.29 4.15
N LEU A 146 -15.65 9.74 3.23
CA LEU A 146 -15.19 8.74 2.25
C LEU A 146 -14.20 9.34 1.24
N PHE A 147 -14.49 10.54 0.75
CA PHE A 147 -13.61 11.26 -0.16
C PHE A 147 -12.29 11.63 0.51
N GLU A 148 -12.33 12.29 1.68
CA GLU A 148 -11.11 12.69 2.40
C GLU A 148 -10.23 11.50 2.76
N HIS A 149 -10.84 10.38 3.16
CA HIS A 149 -10.12 9.13 3.44
C HIS A 149 -9.40 8.59 2.20
N THR A 150 -10.09 8.58 1.06
CA THR A 150 -9.53 8.08 -0.20
C THR A 150 -8.46 9.03 -0.77
N GLU A 151 -8.67 10.34 -0.71
CA GLU A 151 -7.72 11.36 -1.14
C GLU A 151 -6.45 11.34 -0.29
N PHE A 152 -6.59 11.21 1.03
CA PHE A 152 -5.46 11.03 1.93
C PHE A 152 -4.59 9.84 1.51
N PHE A 153 -5.21 8.74 1.09
CA PHE A 153 -4.48 7.58 0.63
C PHE A 153 -3.80 7.77 -0.71
N ILE A 154 -4.48 8.38 -1.67
CA ILE A 154 -3.88 8.72 -2.97
C ILE A 154 -2.62 9.57 -2.74
N SER A 155 -2.71 10.61 -1.91
CA SER A 155 -1.58 11.48 -1.58
C SER A 155 -0.41 10.70 -0.94
N ARG A 156 -0.70 9.74 -0.05
CA ARG A 156 0.34 8.88 0.53
C ARG A 156 0.99 7.95 -0.49
N LEU A 157 0.23 7.43 -1.46
CA LEU A 157 0.75 6.58 -2.53
C LEU A 157 1.62 7.37 -3.51
N GLU A 158 1.22 8.59 -3.86
CA GLU A 158 2.02 9.50 -4.68
C GLU A 158 3.37 9.80 -4.01
N SER A 159 3.35 10.18 -2.72
CA SER A 159 4.59 10.39 -1.95
C SER A 159 5.46 9.14 -1.87
N ALA A 160 4.86 7.95 -1.80
CA ALA A 160 5.60 6.69 -1.83
C ALA A 160 6.20 6.40 -3.20
N GLN A 161 5.52 6.78 -4.27
CA GLN A 161 6.00 6.65 -5.64
C GLN A 161 7.25 7.51 -5.89
N ASP A 162 7.23 8.77 -5.46
CA ASP A 162 8.39 9.66 -5.61
C ASP A 162 9.61 9.10 -4.87
N LYS A 163 9.41 8.64 -3.63
CA LYS A 163 10.48 8.01 -2.84
C LYS A 163 10.94 6.68 -3.44
N ALA A 164 10.03 5.89 -3.98
CA ALA A 164 10.37 4.62 -4.63
C ALA A 164 11.24 4.85 -5.86
N GLN A 165 10.94 5.89 -6.64
CA GLN A 165 11.70 6.25 -7.83
C GLN A 165 13.15 6.65 -7.48
N GLU A 166 13.33 7.47 -6.44
CA GLU A 166 14.66 7.82 -5.92
C GLU A 166 15.45 6.57 -5.48
N VAL A 167 14.81 5.67 -4.73
CA VAL A 167 15.43 4.42 -4.29
C VAL A 167 15.78 3.50 -5.47
N ILE A 168 14.93 3.42 -6.50
CA ILE A 168 15.19 2.64 -7.72
C ILE A 168 16.43 3.16 -8.44
N GLU A 169 16.52 4.47 -8.64
CA GLU A 169 17.65 5.10 -9.33
C GLU A 169 18.95 4.87 -8.56
N ARG A 170 18.92 5.10 -7.25
CA ARG A 170 20.05 4.85 -6.35
C ARG A 170 20.49 3.39 -6.37
N HIS A 171 19.55 2.45 -6.29
CA HIS A 171 19.84 1.01 -6.29
C HIS A 171 20.36 0.51 -7.64
N GLN A 172 19.87 1.07 -8.75
CA GLN A 172 20.34 0.72 -10.10
C GLN A 172 21.79 1.18 -10.34
N ILE A 173 22.17 2.35 -9.83
CA ILE A 173 23.58 2.79 -9.82
C ILE A 173 24.44 1.78 -9.07
N GLN A 174 23.98 1.30 -7.91
CA GLN A 174 24.73 0.34 -7.10
C GLN A 174 24.92 -1.01 -7.81
N VAL A 175 23.90 -1.51 -8.50
CA VAL A 175 24.02 -2.75 -9.30
C VAL A 175 25.04 -2.60 -10.43
N ASN A 176 25.15 -1.41 -11.03
CA ASN A 176 26.06 -1.16 -12.15
C ASN A 176 27.53 -0.93 -11.74
N VAL A 177 27.79 -0.64 -10.46
CA VAL A 177 29.13 -0.31 -9.94
C VAL A 177 29.77 -1.47 -9.16
N VAL A 178 28.98 -2.50 -8.80
CA VAL A 178 29.44 -3.75 -8.15
C VAL A 178 29.83 -4.80 -9.19
#